data_AF-A0A1Z8LSL1-F1
#
_entry.id   AF-A0A1Z8LSL1-F1
#
_cell.length_a   1.000
_cell.length_b   1.000
_cell.length_c   1.000
_cell.angle_alpha   90.00
_cell.angle_beta   90.00
_cell.angle_gamma   90.00
#
_symmetry.space_group_name_H-M   'P 1'
#
loop_
_entity.id
_entity.type
_entity.pdbx_description
1 polymer ?
#
loop_
_entity_poly.entity_id
_entity_poly.type
_entity_poly.pdbx_seq_one_letter_code
_entity_poly.pdbx_strand_id
1 'polypeptide(L)' 'MGKTSAIIRLLAVTGGAGFSSGHFYANCLIKAMGIAGPSDGMVLISIAHYNLTDELNRLIKFLDDII' A
#
# COMPACT_ATOMS: atom_id res chain seq x y z
N MET A 1 11.33 -10.27 -8.85
CA MET A 1 10.75 -10.36 -7.50
C MET A 1 10.12 -9.01 -7.19
N GLY A 2 8.84 -8.96 -6.81
CA GLY A 2 8.18 -7.70 -6.43
C GLY A 2 8.78 -7.08 -5.16
N LYS A 3 8.62 -5.77 -4.98
CA LYS A 3 9.05 -5.06 -3.76
C LYS A 3 8.16 -5.47 -2.58
N THR A 4 8.72 -5.44 -1.36
CA THR A 4 7.95 -5.75 -0.15
C THR A 4 7.00 -4.61 0.25
N SER A 5 5.94 -4.93 0.99
CA SER A 5 4.96 -3.94 1.46
C SER A 5 5.62 -2.84 2.31
N ALA A 6 6.62 -3.19 3.12
CA ALA A 6 7.41 -2.26 3.92
C ALA A 6 8.27 -1.32 3.06
N ILE A 7 8.86 -1.83 1.98
CA ILE A 7 9.64 -1.01 1.03
C ILE A 7 8.71 -0.05 0.28
N ILE A 8 7.56 -0.53 -0.18
CA ILE A 8 6.56 0.31 -0.87
C ILE A 8 6.11 1.45 0.04
N ARG A 9 5.87 1.17 1.33
CA ARG A 9 5.55 2.19 2.34
C ARG A 9 6.68 3.20 2.50
N LEU A 10 7.92 2.74 2.61
CA LEU A 10 9.07 3.64 2.75
C LEU A 10 9.20 4.58 1.55
N LEU A 11 9.10 4.03 0.34
CA LEU A 11 9.16 4.82 -0.90
C LEU A 11 8.03 5.85 -0.97
N ALA A 12 6.81 5.47 -0.57
CA ALA A 12 5.69 6.40 -0.58
C ALA A 12 5.84 7.56 0.37
N VAL A 13 6.35 7.32 1.58
CA VAL A 13 6.65 8.39 2.53
C VAL A 13 7.68 9.35 1.94
N THR A 14 8.71 8.84 1.25
CA THR A 14 9.67 9.71 0.54
C THR A 14 9.06 10.44 -0.65
N GLY A 15 8.01 9.89 -1.26
CA GLY A 15 7.23 10.49 -2.35
C GLY A 15 6.11 11.44 -1.90
N GLY A 16 5.98 11.70 -0.59
CA GLY A 16 4.96 12.59 -0.04
C GLY A 16 3.58 11.95 0.16
N ALA A 17 3.47 10.63 0.09
CA ALA A 17 2.24 9.88 0.36
C ALA A 17 2.36 9.08 1.68
N GLY A 18 1.39 9.25 2.57
CA GLY A 18 1.32 8.53 3.84
C GLY A 18 0.35 7.36 3.77
N PHE A 19 0.84 6.14 3.99
CA PHE A 19 -0.01 4.96 4.15
C PHE A 19 0.63 3.89 5.06
N SER A 20 -0.14 2.85 5.36
CA SER A 20 0.25 1.78 6.29
C SER A 20 0.60 0.49 5.54
N SER A 21 1.45 -0.34 6.14
CA SER A 21 1.79 -1.68 5.64
C SER A 21 1.70 -2.72 6.77
N GLY A 22 1.16 -3.91 6.49
CA GLY A 22 1.06 -5.01 7.44
C GLY A 22 -0.12 -5.95 7.17
N HIS A 23 -0.49 -6.77 8.15
CA HIS A 23 -1.60 -7.74 8.01
C HIS A 23 -2.96 -7.21 8.46
N PHE A 24 -3.01 -6.08 9.16
CA PHE A 24 -4.25 -5.43 9.63
C PHE A 24 -5.20 -6.37 10.38
N TYR A 25 -4.66 -7.25 11.23
CA TYR A 25 -5.41 -8.30 11.94
C TYR A 25 -6.19 -9.26 11.01
N ALA A 26 -5.89 -9.28 9.71
CA ALA A 26 -6.64 -9.99 8.69
C ALA A 26 -5.89 -11.21 8.12
N ASN A 27 -4.89 -11.76 8.82
CA ASN A 27 -3.99 -12.82 8.31
C ASN A 27 -4.74 -14.02 7.69
N CYS A 28 -5.87 -14.45 8.28
CA CYS A 28 -6.70 -15.53 7.72
C CYS A 28 -7.31 -15.15 6.37
N LEU A 29 -7.77 -13.91 6.21
CA LEU A 29 -8.30 -13.38 4.95
C LEU A 29 -7.21 -13.28 3.89
N ILE A 30 -6.01 -12.79 4.25
CA ILE A 30 -4.86 -12.71 3.32
C ILE A 30 -4.52 -14.08 2.76
N LYS A 31 -4.49 -15.11 3.62
CA LYS A 31 -4.26 -16.50 3.23
C LYS A 31 -5.39 -17.04 2.35
N ALA A 32 -6.65 -16.79 2.71
CA ALA A 32 -7.81 -17.26 1.97
C ALA A 32 -7.91 -16.65 0.56
N MET A 33 -7.47 -15.39 0.39
CA MET A 33 -7.41 -14.69 -0.90
C MET A 33 -6.26 -15.17 -1.80
N GLY A 34 -5.40 -16.08 -1.31
CA GLY A 34 -4.26 -16.58 -2.08
C GLY A 34 -3.19 -15.52 -2.35
N ILE A 35 -3.15 -14.44 -1.57
CA ILE A 35 -2.18 -13.37 -1.75
C ILE A 35 -0.80 -13.90 -1.37
N ALA A 36 0.12 -13.91 -2.33
CA ALA A 36 1.47 -14.43 -2.17
C ALA A 36 2.26 -13.61 -1.13
N GLY A 37 3.14 -14.29 -0.39
CA GLY A 37 3.94 -13.64 0.66
C GLY A 37 3.13 -13.21 1.88
N PRO A 38 2.32 -14.09 2.51
CA PRO A 38 1.55 -13.76 3.72
C PRO A 38 2.44 -13.33 4.90
N SER A 39 3.76 -13.49 4.84
CA SER A 39 4.69 -12.92 5.82
C SER A 39 4.90 -11.41 5.66
N ASP A 40 4.77 -10.89 4.45
CA ASP A 40 5.07 -9.49 4.11
C ASP A 40 3.86 -8.55 4.28
N GLY A 41 2.64 -9.10 4.28
CA GLY A 41 1.40 -8.34 4.48
C GLY A 41 0.97 -7.55 3.24
N MET A 42 0.19 -6.49 3.44
CA MET A 42 -0.33 -5.63 2.37
C MET A 42 -0.05 -4.16 2.64
N VAL A 43 -0.19 -3.34 1.60
CA VAL A 43 -0.28 -1.88 1.72
C VAL A 43 -1.76 -1.50 1.86
N LEU A 44 -2.07 -0.61 2.82
CA LEU A 44 -3.41 -0.08 3.04
C LEU A 44 -3.40 1.44 2.91
N ILE A 45 -4.18 1.93 1.96
CA ILE A 45 -4.38 3.35 1.69
C ILE A 45 -5.81 3.68 2.10
N SER A 46 -5.96 4.51 3.14
CA SER A 46 -7.26 4.96 3.63
C SER A 46 -7.62 6.28 2.97
N ILE A 47 -8.77 6.34 2.30
CA ILE A 47 -9.30 7.54 1.67
C ILE A 47 -10.53 8.00 2.46
N ALA A 48 -10.61 9.31 2.72
CA ALA A 48 -11.69 9.96 3.42
C ALA A 48 -12.21 11.18 2.64
N HIS A 49 -13.26 11.81 3.15
CA HIS A 49 -13.94 12.95 2.49
C HIS A 49 -13.09 14.22 2.38
N TYR A 50 -11.94 14.28 3.07
CA TYR A 50 -10.99 15.39 3.00
C TYR A 50 -9.85 15.16 1.98
N ASN A 51 -9.78 13.98 1.34
CA ASN A 51 -8.81 13.76 0.28
C ASN A 51 -9.25 14.40 -1.03
N LEU A 52 -8.31 15.00 -1.73
CA LEU A 52 -8.55 15.66 -3.01
C LEU A 52 -8.24 14.70 -4.17
N THR A 53 -8.96 14.86 -5.29
CA THR A 53 -8.71 14.08 -6.51
C THR A 53 -7.27 14.24 -7.01
N ASP A 54 -6.69 15.43 -6.89
CA ASP A 54 -5.30 15.69 -7.27
C ASP A 54 -4.29 14.92 -6.40
N GLU A 55 -4.58 14.73 -5.12
CA GLU A 55 -3.74 13.92 -4.21
C GLU A 55 -3.79 12.45 -4.62
N LEU A 56 -4.99 11.94 -4.95
CA LEU A 56 -5.16 10.57 -5.46
C LEU A 56 -4.44 10.38 -6.79
N ASN A 57 -4.53 11.34 -7.72
CA ASN A 57 -3.84 11.26 -9.01
C ASN A 57 -2.32 11.22 -8.85
N ARG A 58 -1.75 12.01 -7.93
CA ARG A 58 -0.32 11.96 -7.61
C ARG A 58 0.07 10.62 -7.01
N LEU A 59 -0.75 10.07 -6.11
CA LEU A 59 -0.54 8.76 -5.52
C LEU A 59 -0.57 7.64 -6.57
N ILE A 60 -1.56 7.64 -7.47
CA ILE A 60 -1.66 6.65 -8.56
C ILE A 60 -0.40 6.69 -9.42
N LYS A 61 -0.01 7.89 -9.87
CA LYS A 61 1.21 8.07 -10.67
C LYS A 61 2.46 7.55 -9.94
N PHE A 62 2.58 7.87 -8.65
CA PHE A 62 3.68 7.37 -7.84
C PHE A 62 3.69 5.83 -7.76
N LEU A 63 2.53 5.19 -7.57
CA LEU A 63 2.43 3.73 -7.51
C LEU A 63 2.77 3.07 -8.85
N ASP A 64 2.34 3.65 -9.97
CA ASP A 64 2.68 3.19 -11.33
C ASP A 64 4.20 3.22 -11.57
N ASP A 65 4.91 4.19 -10.99
CA ASP A 65 6.37 4.30 -11.13
C ASP A 65 7.12 3.23 -10.31
N ILE A 66 6.52 2.67 -9.25
CA ILE A 66 7.22 1.81 -8.28
C ILE A 66 6.75 0.35 -8.24
N ILE A 67 5.57 0.00 -8.76
CA ILE A 67 5.03 -1.38 -8.77
C ILE A 67 5.26 -2.02 -10.13
#